data_AF-A0A099KKH6-F1
#
_entry.id   AF-A0A099KKH6-F1
#
_cell.length_a   1.000
_cell.length_b   1.000
_cell.length_c   1.000
_cell.angle_alpha   90.00
_cell.angle_beta   90.00
_cell.angle_gamma   90.00
#
_symmetry.space_group_name_H-M   'P 1'
#
loop_
_entity.id
_entity.type
_entity.pdbx_description
1 polymer ?
#
loop_
_entity_poly.entity_id
_entity_poly.type
_entity_poly.pdbx_seq_one_letter_code
_entity_poly.pdbx_strand_id
1 'polypeptide(L)' 'MPKYNNPRRTWKYSNDFKVNAGQLSFVVGVTIKSVAEKLDIHPFMLSRWRKEYRVETFQY' A
#
# COMPACT_ATOMS: atom_id res chain seq x y z
N MET A 1 -11.31 -31.41 19.25
CA MET A 1 -10.79 -30.02 19.39
C MET A 1 -11.37 -29.17 18.28
N PRO A 2 -11.98 -27.99 18.54
CA PRO A 2 -12.43 -27.12 17.47
C PRO A 2 -11.20 -26.49 16.80
N LYS A 3 -10.98 -26.82 15.53
CA LYS A 3 -9.92 -26.25 14.70
C LYS A 3 -10.46 -24.94 14.13
N TYR A 4 -10.43 -23.87 14.91
CA TYR A 4 -10.82 -22.55 14.43
C TYR A 4 -9.83 -22.08 13.36
N ASN A 5 -10.11 -22.40 12.10
CA ASN A 5 -9.41 -21.90 10.92
C ASN A 5 -10.02 -20.57 10.46
N ASN A 6 -10.19 -19.62 11.38
CA ASN A 6 -10.54 -18.27 10.97
C ASN A 6 -9.23 -17.49 10.80
N PRO A 7 -8.72 -17.31 9.56
CA PRO A 7 -7.64 -16.37 9.35
C PRO A 7 -8.11 -15.02 9.90
N ARG A 8 -7.36 -14.48 10.87
CA ARG A 8 -7.64 -13.18 11.47
C ARG A 8 -7.91 -12.21 10.31
N ARG A 9 -9.06 -11.54 10.33
CA ARG A 9 -9.49 -10.62 9.28
C ARG A 9 -8.36 -9.61 9.07
N THR A 10 -7.59 -9.78 8.00
CA THR A 10 -6.51 -8.85 7.69
C THR A 10 -7.18 -7.51 7.41
N TRP A 11 -6.77 -6.47 8.14
CA TRP A 11 -7.23 -5.12 7.87
C TRP A 11 -6.82 -4.81 6.42
N LYS A 12 -7.80 -4.79 5.52
CA LYS A 12 -7.58 -4.49 4.11
C LYS A 12 -7.56 -2.99 3.96
N TYR A 13 -6.49 -2.45 3.40
CA TYR A 13 -6.45 -1.06 2.95
C TYR A 13 -7.37 -0.90 1.75
N SER A 14 -8.18 0.16 1.74
CA SER A 14 -9.01 0.53 0.59
C SER A 14 -8.14 0.84 -0.62
N ASN A 15 -8.67 0.65 -1.82
CA ASN A 15 -7.93 0.97 -3.04
C ASN A 15 -7.57 2.47 -3.10
N ASP A 16 -8.49 3.34 -2.69
CA ASP A 16 -8.23 4.79 -2.62
C ASP A 16 -7.05 5.13 -1.72
N PHE A 17 -6.92 4.44 -0.58
CA PHE A 17 -5.78 4.61 0.31
C PHE A 17 -4.46 4.21 -0.38
N LYS A 18 -4.45 3.08 -1.09
CA LYS A 18 -3.26 2.59 -1.81
C LYS A 18 -2.84 3.54 -2.93
N VAL A 19 -3.81 4.07 -3.68
CA VAL A 19 -3.60 5.03 -4.76
C VAL A 19 -3.02 6.32 -4.21
N ASN A 20 -3.64 6.90 -3.17
CA ASN A 20 -3.17 8.13 -2.53
C ASN A 20 -1.76 7.96 -1.95
N ALA A 21 -1.51 6.85 -1.25
CA ALA A 21 -0.18 6.54 -0.72
C ALA A 21 0.85 6.41 -1.86
N GLY A 22 0.51 5.70 -2.94
CA GLY A 22 1.32 5.56 -4.14
C GLY A 22 1.68 6.91 -4.76
N GLN A 23 0.67 7.77 -4.98
CA GLN A 23 0.83 9.13 -5.53
C GLN A 23 1.74 10.01 -4.67
N LEU A 24 1.53 10.03 -3.34
CA LEU A 24 2.37 10.78 -2.40
C LEU A 24 3.85 10.37 -2.49
N SER A 25 4.11 9.10 -2.78
CA SER A 25 5.48 8.62 -2.94
C SER A 25 6.17 9.12 -4.21
N PHE A 26 5.43 9.56 -5.24
CA PHE A 26 5.97 10.11 -6.50
C PHE A 26 6.37 11.58 -6.43
N VAL A 27 6.05 12.28 -5.35
CA VAL A 27 6.48 13.66 -5.14
C VAL A 27 8.01 13.75 -5.11
N VAL A 28 8.56 14.72 -5.86
CA VAL A 28 10.02 14.93 -5.95
C VAL A 28 10.59 15.24 -4.58
N GLY A 29 11.70 14.57 -4.21
CA GLY A 29 12.35 14.72 -2.92
C GLY A 29 11.69 13.93 -1.77
N VAL A 30 10.58 13.24 -2.02
CA VAL A 30 9.91 12.40 -1.02
C VAL A 30 10.38 10.95 -1.13
N THR A 31 10.72 10.34 0.00
CA THR A 31 11.14 8.93 0.05
C THR A 31 9.98 8.01 0.40
N ILE A 32 10.05 6.75 -0.06
CA ILE A 32 9.08 5.72 0.34
C ILE A 32 9.05 5.56 1.86
N LYS A 33 10.22 5.60 2.51
CA LYS A 33 10.35 5.46 3.96
C LYS A 33 9.61 6.57 4.71
N SER A 34 9.79 7.82 4.32
CA SER A 34 9.15 8.96 4.98
C SER A 34 7.63 8.97 4.82
N VAL A 35 7.11 8.51 3.68
CA VAL A 35 5.65 8.39 3.46
C VAL A 35 5.09 7.23 4.27
N ALA A 36 5.80 6.10 4.30
CA ALA A 36 5.39 4.92 5.06
C ALA A 36 5.34 5.20 6.57
N GLU A 37 6.33 5.91 7.12
CA GLU A 37 6.35 6.36 8.52
C GLU A 37 5.17 7.28 8.84
N LYS A 38 4.84 8.24 7.94
CA LYS A 38 3.68 9.13 8.14
C LYS A 38 2.33 8.42 8.08
N LEU A 39 2.22 7.38 7.26
CA LEU A 39 0.99 6.61 7.09
C LEU A 39 0.87 5.43 8.05
N ASP A 40 1.86 5.24 8.93
CA ASP A 40 1.98 4.11 9.86
C ASP A 40 1.83 2.74 9.15
N ILE A 41 2.50 2.60 8.00
CA ILE A 41 2.52 1.38 7.19
C ILE A 41 3.95 0.90 6.98
N HIS A 42 4.11 -0.39 6.67
CA HIS A 42 5.43 -0.92 6.33
C HIS A 42 5.88 -0.43 4.94
N PRO A 43 7.13 0.08 4.76
CA PRO A 43 7.63 0.61 3.48
C PRO A 43 7.54 -0.37 2.29
N PHE A 44 7.58 -1.68 2.58
CA PHE A 44 7.37 -2.74 1.58
C PHE A 44 5.97 -2.67 0.94
N MET A 45 4.93 -2.38 1.73
CA MET A 45 3.56 -2.25 1.22
C MET A 45 3.46 -1.11 0.21
N LEU A 46 4.06 0.03 0.55
CA LEU A 46 4.08 1.19 -0.33
C LEU A 46 4.89 0.94 -1.61
N SER A 47 6.00 0.21 -1.51
CA SER A 47 6.80 -0.21 -2.68
C SER A 47 6.01 -1.09 -3.63
N ARG A 48 5.17 -1.97 -3.09
CA ARG A 48 4.27 -2.83 -3.87
C ARG A 48 3.19 -2.00 -4.58
N TRP A 49 2.49 -1.13 -3.86
CA TRP A 49 1.43 -0.30 -4.44
C TRP A 49 1.94 0.65 -5.53
N ARG A 50 3.19 1.12 -5.40
CA ARG A 50 3.83 1.96 -6.42
C ARG A 50 4.03 1.24 -7.75
N LYS A 51 4.21 -0.09 -7.73
CA LYS A 51 4.26 -0.93 -8.94
C LYS A 51 2.86 -1.17 -9.51
N GLU A 52 1.90 -1.47 -8.64
CA GLU A 52 0.49 -1.67 -9.01
C GLU A 52 -0.06 -0.41 -9.71
N TYR A 53 0.21 0.78 -9.16
CA TYR A 53 -0.18 2.06 -9.75
C TYR A 53 0.38 2.28 -11.16
N ARG A 54 1.65 1.91 -11.41
CA ARG A 54 2.25 2.01 -12.75
C ARG A 54 1.55 1.09 -13.74
N VAL A 55 1.26 -0.16 -13.35
CA VAL A 55 0.60 -1.13 -14.25
C VAL A 55 -0.82 -0.68 -14.60
N GLU A 56 -1.56 -0.11 -13.66
CA GLU A 56 -2.91 0.42 -13.90
C GLU A 56 -2.91 1.62 -14.86
N THR A 57 -1.93 2.51 -14.78
CA THR A 57 -1.82 3.67 -15.69
C THR A 57 -1.47 3.33 -17.14
N PHE A 58 -0.97 2.12 -17.43
CA PHE A 58 -0.64 1.67 -18.80
C PHE A 58 -1.68 0.70 -19.39
N GLN A 59 -2.80 0.48 -18.71
CA GLN A 59 -3.90 -0.39 -19.16
C GLN A 59 -5.07 0.36 -19.82
N TYR A 60 -4.95 1.68 -20.04
CA TYR A 60 -5.96 2.52 -20.72
C TYR A 60 -5.35 3.29 -21.88
#